data_AF-A0A1B8VBI4-F1
#
_entry.id   AF-A0A1B8VBI4-F1
#
_cell.length_a   1.000
_cell.length_b   1.000
_cell.length_c   1.000
_cell.angle_alpha   90.00
_cell.angle_beta   90.00
_cell.angle_gamma   90.00
#
_symmetry.space_group_name_H-M   'P 1'
#
loop_
_entity.id
_entity.type
_entity.pdbx_description
1 polymer ?
#
loop_
_entity_poly.entity_id
_entity_poly.type
_entity_poly.pdbx_seq_one_letter_code
_entity_poly.pdbx_strand_id
1 'polypeptide(L)'
;MGRRSLASVCLSFTLLSCLYAHAAQPSLPDARLTQQEEAEVRAMVLPIPPAWKGDLDGMRERRLVRILVPYSRTFFAVDRGREAGISYELGKALEAWLNKQYPYAEKSLQWRVLFIPTPRDQLMPQLQAGVGDIAAGGLTITDSRLQAVDFAAPFATGIKEVLVTAPGSKSPDQLEAMSGQEVMVRPSSSYYEHLQALNRTFAEKGLAPVQIKAADENLESEDLLEMVNAGLVPATVVDLYIARSWGALYRQMQVHENIVINAQGAEFAWAIRKGSPQLQEALGAFVQTHKVGTTFGNSLRNKYVKNSKRLFDATSEADMENFRNMVGLFQKHAGTYDFDYLMLVAQGFQESQLNQKARSSRGAVGVMQMKPSTAADRSVAIRGIDKSADKNIEAGTKYMRLLADKYLNDSQLTPLNKTLMTFAAYNAGPGNLMKFRRLAQESGLDPNIWFGNVEHAAARVVGRETVDYVGNIYKYYVAYKLAEDKRRPQQTAQ
;
A
#
# COMPACT_ATOMS: atom_id res chain seq x y z
N MET A 1 -4.82 -60.04 71.43
CA MET A 1 -4.25 -60.93 70.40
C MET A 1 -4.76 -60.42 69.06
N GLY A 2 -4.01 -59.97 68.05
CA GLY A 2 -2.62 -60.17 67.64
C GLY A 2 -2.64 -60.45 66.12
N ARG A 3 -1.91 -59.63 65.33
CA ARG A 3 -1.48 -59.78 63.91
C ARG A 3 -2.49 -59.36 62.82
N ARG A 4 -2.25 -58.32 62.01
CA ARG A 4 -1.23 -58.01 60.98
C ARG A 4 -1.43 -58.71 59.61
N SER A 5 -1.87 -57.89 58.64
CA SER A 5 -1.34 -57.66 57.27
C SER A 5 -1.13 -58.84 56.29
N LEU A 6 -1.72 -58.74 55.09
CA LEU A 6 -1.02 -58.47 53.81
C LEU A 6 -1.97 -58.60 52.61
N ALA A 7 -2.14 -57.49 51.88
CA ALA A 7 -2.75 -57.48 50.55
C ALA A 7 -1.71 -57.89 49.49
N SER A 8 -2.06 -58.83 48.60
CA SER A 8 -1.30 -59.12 47.39
C SER A 8 -2.11 -58.69 46.17
N VAL A 9 -1.55 -57.76 45.42
CA VAL A 9 -2.01 -57.27 44.12
C VAL A 9 -1.51 -58.25 43.06
N CYS A 10 -2.42 -58.82 42.26
CA CYS A 10 -2.08 -59.60 41.07
C CYS A 10 -2.27 -58.73 39.82
N LEU A 11 -1.16 -58.52 39.09
CA LEU A 11 -1.06 -57.89 37.78
C LEU A 11 -1.30 -58.95 36.70
N SER A 12 -2.12 -58.69 35.68
CA SER A 12 -2.03 -59.40 34.39
C SER A 12 -2.55 -58.56 33.22
N PHE A 13 -1.60 -57.87 32.57
CA PHE A 13 -1.45 -57.61 31.13
C PHE A 13 -2.69 -57.39 30.25
N THR A 14 -2.95 -56.11 29.96
CA THR A 14 -3.73 -55.64 28.81
C THR A 14 -2.84 -55.64 27.55
N LEU A 15 -3.19 -56.45 26.54
CA LEU A 15 -2.59 -56.40 25.21
C LEU A 15 -3.03 -55.12 24.51
N LEU A 16 -2.13 -54.13 24.48
CA LEU A 16 -2.27 -52.89 23.73
C LEU A 16 -1.97 -53.18 22.26
N SER A 17 -3.01 -53.44 21.46
CA SER A 17 -2.88 -53.44 20.01
C SER A 17 -2.63 -52.01 19.53
N CYS A 18 -1.36 -51.73 19.23
CA CYS A 18 -0.89 -50.52 18.57
C CYS A 18 -1.59 -50.34 17.22
N LEU A 19 -2.67 -49.57 17.21
CA LEU A 19 -3.10 -48.84 16.02
C LEU A 19 -2.00 -47.84 15.70
N TYR A 20 -1.15 -48.18 14.73
CA TYR A 20 -0.38 -47.19 13.98
C TYR A 20 -1.37 -46.30 13.22
N ALA A 21 -1.93 -45.31 13.92
CA ALA A 21 -2.53 -44.16 13.28
C ALA A 21 -1.39 -43.45 12.53
N HIS A 22 -1.39 -43.59 11.21
CA HIS A 22 -0.63 -42.72 10.32
C HIS A 22 -1.10 -41.28 10.55
N ALA A 23 -0.48 -40.56 11.49
CA ALA A 23 -0.59 -39.11 11.53
C ALA A 23 0.34 -38.51 10.45
N ALA A 24 0.01 -38.77 9.19
CA ALA A 24 0.59 -38.05 8.06
C ALA A 24 -0.27 -36.81 7.79
N GLN A 25 0.19 -35.64 8.25
CA GLN A 25 0.25 -34.34 7.55
C GLN A 25 0.31 -33.15 8.55
N PRO A 26 1.07 -32.08 8.21
CA PRO A 26 0.50 -31.05 7.35
C PRO A 26 1.46 -30.57 6.25
N SER A 27 1.21 -30.99 5.01
CA SER A 27 1.71 -30.28 3.83
C SER A 27 0.77 -29.14 3.51
N LEU A 28 1.00 -27.97 4.14
CA LEU A 28 0.19 -26.74 4.06
C LEU A 28 -1.30 -26.94 4.52
N PRO A 29 -1.95 -25.97 5.19
CA PRO A 29 -3.37 -26.09 5.58
C PRO A 29 -4.31 -26.28 4.37
N ASP A 30 -5.56 -26.71 4.58
CA ASP A 30 -6.58 -26.72 3.50
C ASP A 30 -6.74 -25.29 2.93
N ALA A 31 -7.02 -25.18 1.63
CA ALA A 31 -7.34 -23.91 0.99
C ALA A 31 -8.76 -23.45 1.31
N ARG A 32 -9.58 -24.29 1.95
CA ARG A 32 -10.93 -23.91 2.38
C ARG A 32 -10.95 -23.38 3.80
N LEU A 33 -11.69 -22.28 4.00
CA LEU A 33 -11.98 -21.75 5.33
C LEU A 33 -12.93 -22.68 6.07
N THR A 34 -12.70 -22.82 7.38
CA THR A 34 -13.65 -23.48 8.27
C THR A 34 -14.91 -22.61 8.47
N GLN A 35 -16.00 -23.21 8.98
CA GLN A 35 -17.23 -22.45 9.25
C GLN A 35 -17.01 -21.31 10.26
N GLN A 36 -16.13 -21.52 11.24
CA GLN A 36 -15.78 -20.48 12.21
C GLN A 36 -15.06 -19.31 11.51
N GLU A 37 -14.10 -19.60 10.63
CA GLU A 37 -13.37 -18.57 9.89
C GLU A 37 -14.26 -17.82 8.89
N GLU A 38 -15.21 -18.51 8.25
CA GLU A 38 -16.26 -17.87 7.44
C GLU A 38 -17.11 -16.91 8.28
N ALA A 39 -17.46 -17.28 9.52
CA ALA A 39 -18.21 -16.41 10.42
C ALA A 39 -17.37 -15.20 10.89
N GLU A 40 -16.09 -15.40 11.20
CA GLU A 40 -15.14 -14.33 11.51
C GLU A 40 -15.03 -13.33 10.35
N VAL A 41 -14.87 -13.83 9.12
CA VAL A 41 -14.79 -12.99 7.92
C VAL A 41 -16.08 -12.20 7.72
N ARG A 42 -17.24 -12.85 7.78
CA ARG A 42 -18.54 -12.17 7.62
C ARG A 42 -18.76 -11.07 8.66
N ALA A 43 -18.26 -11.24 9.88
CA ALA A 43 -18.34 -10.20 10.91
C ALA A 43 -17.47 -8.96 10.62
N MET A 44 -16.46 -9.08 9.76
CA MET A 44 -15.55 -7.98 9.36
C MET A 44 -15.99 -7.24 8.10
N VAL A 45 -16.96 -7.78 7.35
CA VAL A 45 -17.46 -7.20 6.10
C VAL A 45 -18.04 -5.82 6.39
N LEU A 46 -17.53 -4.81 5.68
CA LEU A 46 -18.21 -3.52 5.68
C LEU A 46 -19.46 -3.65 4.82
N PRO A 47 -20.65 -3.30 5.35
CA PRO A 47 -21.82 -3.15 4.51
C PRO A 47 -21.63 -1.89 3.65
N ILE A 48 -20.99 -2.04 2.48
CA ILE A 48 -20.88 -0.95 1.50
C ILE A 48 -22.25 -0.80 0.86
N PRO A 49 -22.95 0.33 1.05
CA PRO A 49 -24.25 0.54 0.42
C PRO A 49 -24.11 0.59 -1.10
N PRO A 50 -25.17 0.25 -1.84
CA PRO A 50 -25.15 0.34 -3.29
C PRO A 50 -24.83 1.77 -3.74
N ALA A 51 -24.28 1.88 -4.94
CA ALA A 51 -24.05 3.16 -5.59
C ALA A 51 -25.34 3.99 -5.57
N TRP A 52 -25.20 5.25 -5.21
CA TRP A 52 -26.31 6.17 -5.01
C TRP A 52 -25.88 7.57 -5.40
N LYS A 53 -26.79 8.28 -6.07
CA LYS A 53 -26.61 9.65 -6.52
C LYS A 53 -27.74 10.49 -5.94
N GLY A 54 -27.36 11.65 -5.42
CA GLY A 54 -28.24 12.63 -4.82
C GLY A 54 -27.41 13.62 -4.02
N ASP A 55 -28.08 14.49 -3.29
CA ASP A 55 -27.46 15.60 -2.56
C ASP A 55 -27.58 15.39 -1.03
N LEU A 56 -27.23 16.40 -0.24
CA LEU A 56 -27.17 16.33 1.22
C LEU A 56 -28.50 15.89 1.88
N ASP A 57 -29.64 16.26 1.31
CA ASP A 57 -30.97 15.84 1.75
C ASP A 57 -31.16 14.32 1.70
N GLY A 58 -30.84 13.69 0.57
CA GLY A 58 -30.87 12.24 0.45
C GLY A 58 -29.81 11.55 1.31
N MET A 59 -28.66 12.19 1.52
CA MET A 59 -27.66 11.70 2.49
C MET A 59 -28.20 11.74 3.93
N ARG A 60 -28.99 12.77 4.27
CA ARG A 60 -29.67 12.90 5.56
C ARG A 60 -30.70 11.80 5.76
N GLU A 61 -31.56 11.54 4.77
CA GLU A 61 -32.54 10.45 4.85
C GLU A 61 -31.87 9.10 5.10
N ARG A 62 -30.73 8.87 4.44
CA ARG A 62 -29.91 7.66 4.60
C ARG A 62 -29.02 7.68 5.84
N ARG A 63 -28.93 8.83 6.51
CA ARG A 63 -28.03 9.13 7.65
C ARG A 63 -26.56 8.87 7.35
N LEU A 64 -26.15 8.95 6.09
CA LEU A 64 -24.87 8.43 5.64
C LEU A 64 -24.21 9.36 4.62
N VAL A 65 -22.94 9.67 4.88
CA VAL A 65 -22.01 10.29 3.93
C VAL A 65 -20.89 9.29 3.64
N ARG A 66 -20.65 8.99 2.36
CA ARG A 66 -19.59 8.06 1.94
C ARG A 66 -18.39 8.83 1.39
N ILE A 67 -17.21 8.57 1.93
CA ILE A 67 -15.97 9.25 1.54
C ILE A 67 -15.02 8.23 0.89
N LEU A 68 -14.74 8.41 -0.40
CA LEU A 68 -13.70 7.68 -1.14
C LEU A 68 -12.32 8.17 -0.68
N VAL A 69 -11.45 7.25 -0.29
CA VAL A 69 -10.13 7.58 0.26
C VAL A 69 -9.05 6.69 -0.36
N PRO A 70 -7.95 7.26 -0.88
CA PRO A 70 -6.81 6.46 -1.33
C PRO A 70 -6.08 5.91 -0.11
N TYR A 71 -5.63 4.66 -0.21
CA TYR A 71 -4.73 4.11 0.78
C TYR A 71 -3.39 4.84 0.69
N SER A 72 -3.02 5.50 1.79
CA SER A 72 -1.80 6.30 1.88
C SER A 72 -1.39 6.42 3.34
N ARG A 73 -0.07 6.45 3.57
CA ARG A 73 0.48 6.63 4.91
C ARG A 73 0.19 8.04 5.46
N THR A 74 -0.16 8.98 4.59
CA THR A 74 -0.53 10.34 4.93
C THR A 74 -2.05 10.52 5.07
N PHE A 75 -2.85 9.99 4.13
CA PHE A 75 -4.27 10.32 4.04
C PHE A 75 -5.20 9.33 4.72
N PHE A 76 -5.04 8.03 4.48
CA PHE A 76 -5.91 7.00 5.05
C PHE A 76 -5.20 5.65 5.10
N ALA A 77 -5.10 5.07 6.29
CA ALA A 77 -4.58 3.73 6.53
C ALA A 77 -5.42 2.99 7.56
N VAL A 78 -5.42 1.66 7.47
CA VAL A 78 -6.15 0.76 8.38
C VAL A 78 -5.16 -0.20 9.04
N ASP A 79 -5.26 -0.38 10.35
CA ASP A 79 -4.47 -1.36 11.11
C ASP A 79 -5.37 -2.14 12.07
N ARG A 80 -5.67 -3.41 11.76
CA ARG A 80 -6.55 -4.28 12.57
C ARG A 80 -7.87 -3.59 12.90
N GLY A 81 -8.47 -3.00 11.87
CA GLY A 81 -9.73 -2.24 11.96
C GLY A 81 -9.61 -0.84 12.55
N ARG A 82 -8.42 -0.40 12.99
CA ARG A 82 -8.18 0.99 13.41
C ARG A 82 -7.83 1.85 12.21
N GLU A 83 -8.64 2.86 11.94
CA GLU A 83 -8.46 3.77 10.82
C GLU A 83 -7.73 5.04 11.28
N ALA A 84 -6.83 5.57 10.46
CA ALA A 84 -6.06 6.77 10.76
C ALA A 84 -5.63 7.52 9.49
N GLY A 85 -5.32 8.81 9.62
CA GLY A 85 -4.80 9.65 8.55
C GLY A 85 -5.55 10.98 8.43
N ILE A 86 -5.03 11.89 7.61
CA ILE A 86 -5.63 13.23 7.42
C ILE A 86 -7.09 13.14 6.94
N SER A 87 -7.38 12.30 5.93
CA SER A 87 -8.75 12.13 5.41
C SER A 87 -9.68 11.51 6.46
N TYR A 88 -9.18 10.55 7.24
CA TYR A 88 -9.96 9.93 8.32
C TYR A 88 -10.37 10.95 9.38
N GLU A 89 -9.41 11.72 9.88
CA GLU A 89 -9.64 12.71 10.94
C GLU A 89 -10.60 13.81 10.49
N LEU A 90 -10.44 14.32 9.25
CA LEU A 90 -11.38 15.27 8.67
C LEU A 90 -12.78 14.67 8.47
N GLY A 91 -12.88 13.41 8.03
CA GLY A 91 -14.17 12.73 7.87
C GLY A 91 -14.89 12.49 9.22
N LYS A 92 -14.16 12.12 10.28
CA LYS A 92 -14.75 12.01 11.62
C LYS A 92 -15.16 13.37 12.19
N ALA A 93 -14.38 14.41 11.92
CA ALA A 93 -14.76 15.78 12.26
C ALA A 93 -16.01 16.23 11.49
N LEU A 94 -16.15 15.86 10.21
CA LEU A 94 -17.35 16.10 9.42
C LEU A 94 -18.56 15.40 10.03
N GLU A 95 -18.44 14.12 10.42
CA GLU A 95 -19.51 13.38 11.09
C GLU A 95 -19.99 14.11 12.36
N ALA A 96 -19.05 14.53 13.22
CA ALA A 96 -19.37 15.25 14.44
C ALA A 96 -20.01 16.62 14.13
N TRP A 97 -19.51 17.32 13.12
CA TRP A 97 -20.04 18.61 12.69
C TRP A 97 -21.46 18.49 12.12
N LEU A 98 -21.73 17.51 11.26
CA LEU A 98 -23.07 17.24 10.70
C LEU A 98 -24.08 16.92 11.80
N ASN A 99 -23.69 16.10 12.78
CA ASN A 99 -24.53 15.79 13.94
C ASN A 99 -24.85 17.01 14.80
N LYS A 100 -23.97 18.01 14.83
CA LYS A 100 -24.18 19.27 15.54
C LYS A 100 -25.05 20.26 14.75
N GLN A 101 -24.79 20.43 13.44
CA GLN A 101 -25.49 21.41 12.61
C GLN A 101 -26.86 20.93 12.14
N TYR A 102 -26.99 19.63 11.90
CA TYR A 102 -28.19 19.00 11.36
C TYR A 102 -28.66 17.86 12.26
N PRO A 103 -28.97 18.12 13.55
CA PRO A 103 -29.39 17.09 14.47
C PRO A 103 -30.73 16.48 14.04
N TYR A 104 -30.92 15.20 14.32
CA TYR A 104 -32.22 14.55 14.19
C TYR A 104 -33.06 14.82 15.44
N ALA A 105 -34.38 14.83 15.28
CA ALA A 105 -35.31 14.98 16.40
C ALA A 105 -35.15 13.82 17.40
N GLU A 106 -34.97 12.61 16.90
CA GLU A 106 -34.64 11.43 17.70
C GLU A 106 -33.14 11.37 17.98
N LYS A 107 -32.76 11.40 19.26
CA LYS A 107 -31.35 11.37 19.69
C LYS A 107 -30.61 10.07 19.33
N SER A 108 -31.35 8.99 19.05
CA SER A 108 -30.81 7.71 18.58
C SER A 108 -30.38 7.76 17.11
N LEU A 109 -30.84 8.74 16.34
CA LEU A 109 -30.49 8.92 14.93
C LEU A 109 -29.33 9.90 14.81
N GLN A 110 -28.30 9.49 14.08
CA GLN A 110 -27.08 10.28 13.89
C GLN A 110 -26.57 10.09 12.47
N TRP A 111 -25.95 11.14 11.95
CA TRP A 111 -25.11 11.05 10.75
C TRP A 111 -23.96 10.08 11.00
N ARG A 112 -23.64 9.31 9.96
CA ARG A 112 -22.51 8.41 9.90
C ARG A 112 -21.65 8.76 8.69
N VAL A 113 -20.35 8.72 8.87
CA VAL A 113 -19.38 8.79 7.78
C VAL A 113 -18.80 7.40 7.57
N LEU A 114 -18.90 6.91 6.33
CA LEU A 114 -18.29 5.65 5.89
C LEU A 114 -17.11 5.96 4.97
N PHE A 115 -15.94 5.43 5.31
CA PHE A 115 -14.76 5.49 4.46
C PHE A 115 -14.76 4.29 3.51
N ILE A 116 -14.58 4.56 2.22
CA ILE A 116 -14.49 3.56 1.17
C ILE A 116 -13.09 3.67 0.58
N PRO A 117 -12.18 2.73 0.89
CA PRO A 117 -10.87 2.69 0.26
C PRO A 117 -11.00 2.58 -1.26
N THR A 118 -10.26 3.39 -2.00
CA THR A 118 -10.38 3.50 -3.46
C THR A 118 -9.03 3.88 -4.06
N PRO A 119 -8.51 3.16 -5.07
CA PRO A 119 -7.30 3.55 -5.79
C PRO A 119 -7.37 5.00 -6.25
N ARG A 120 -6.22 5.70 -6.26
CA ARG A 120 -6.22 7.15 -6.49
C ARG A 120 -6.78 7.56 -7.85
N ASP A 121 -6.42 6.83 -8.89
CA ASP A 121 -6.92 6.97 -10.25
C ASP A 121 -8.43 6.66 -10.37
N GLN A 122 -8.97 5.86 -9.44
CA GLN A 122 -10.39 5.48 -9.38
C GLN A 122 -11.25 6.43 -8.53
N LEU A 123 -10.67 7.40 -7.81
CA LEU A 123 -11.43 8.33 -6.98
C LEU A 123 -12.49 9.10 -7.79
N MET A 124 -12.11 9.68 -8.93
CA MET A 124 -13.05 10.47 -9.75
C MET A 124 -14.08 9.60 -10.48
N PRO A 125 -13.69 8.51 -11.18
CA PRO A 125 -14.66 7.60 -11.79
C PRO A 125 -15.69 7.05 -10.79
N GLN A 126 -15.25 6.61 -9.61
CA GLN A 126 -16.15 6.05 -8.60
C GLN A 126 -17.04 7.10 -7.94
N LEU A 127 -16.55 8.34 -7.79
CA LEU A 127 -17.36 9.47 -7.34
C LEU A 127 -18.49 9.73 -8.33
N GLN A 128 -18.18 9.82 -9.63
CA GLN A 128 -19.17 10.01 -10.69
C GLN A 128 -20.17 8.85 -10.80
N ALA A 129 -19.73 7.61 -10.55
CA ALA A 129 -20.59 6.44 -10.50
C ALA A 129 -21.53 6.43 -9.29
N GLY A 130 -21.30 7.27 -8.27
CA GLY A 130 -22.10 7.34 -7.05
C GLY A 130 -21.69 6.31 -5.99
N VAL A 131 -20.51 5.71 -6.10
CA VAL A 131 -19.97 4.80 -5.07
C VAL A 131 -19.73 5.57 -3.77
N GLY A 132 -19.18 6.79 -3.87
CA GLY A 132 -19.05 7.72 -2.76
C GLY A 132 -19.66 9.07 -3.07
N ASP A 133 -19.82 9.88 -2.02
CA ASP A 133 -20.40 11.23 -2.06
C ASP A 133 -19.32 12.31 -2.06
N ILE A 134 -18.16 11.98 -1.47
CA ILE A 134 -16.97 12.83 -1.39
C ILE A 134 -15.77 11.99 -1.80
N ALA A 135 -14.82 12.56 -2.54
CA ALA A 135 -13.47 12.00 -2.69
C ALA A 135 -12.45 12.85 -1.93
N ALA A 136 -11.63 12.19 -1.10
CA ALA A 136 -10.71 12.82 -0.18
C ALA A 136 -9.33 12.14 -0.19
N GLY A 137 -8.28 12.89 -0.52
CA GLY A 137 -6.92 12.33 -0.59
C GLY A 137 -5.84 13.36 -0.92
N GLY A 138 -5.99 14.60 -0.45
CA GLY A 138 -5.12 15.71 -0.85
C GLY A 138 -5.28 16.06 -2.32
N LEU A 139 -6.51 16.24 -2.78
CA LEU A 139 -6.80 16.50 -4.19
C LEU A 139 -6.63 17.98 -4.49
N THR A 140 -5.71 18.28 -5.40
CA THR A 140 -5.58 19.59 -6.05
C THR A 140 -6.75 19.85 -6.99
N ILE A 141 -7.34 21.03 -6.89
CA ILE A 141 -8.28 21.54 -7.90
C ILE A 141 -7.49 21.81 -9.19
N THR A 142 -7.91 21.21 -10.30
CA THR A 142 -7.34 21.47 -11.63
C THR A 142 -8.45 21.67 -12.65
N ASP A 143 -8.16 22.34 -13.77
CA ASP A 143 -9.13 22.59 -14.83
C ASP A 143 -9.70 21.28 -15.37
N SER A 144 -8.84 20.27 -15.57
CA SER A 144 -9.27 18.94 -16.01
C SER A 144 -10.25 18.30 -15.02
N ARG A 145 -9.96 18.36 -13.72
CA ARG A 145 -10.84 17.79 -12.68
C ARG A 145 -12.16 18.55 -12.57
N LEU A 146 -12.15 19.88 -12.70
CA LEU A 146 -13.35 20.71 -12.71
C LEU A 146 -14.30 20.39 -13.88
N GLN A 147 -13.82 19.80 -14.97
CA GLN A 147 -14.71 19.29 -16.02
C GLN A 147 -15.50 18.07 -15.56
N ALA A 148 -14.89 17.19 -14.76
CA ALA A 148 -15.46 15.92 -14.33
C ALA A 148 -16.30 16.01 -13.05
N VAL A 149 -15.89 16.85 -12.09
CA VAL A 149 -16.43 16.92 -10.73
C VAL A 149 -16.50 18.37 -10.24
N ASP A 150 -17.26 18.62 -9.17
CA ASP A 150 -17.21 19.90 -8.45
C ASP A 150 -16.28 19.75 -7.23
N PHE A 151 -15.84 20.86 -6.66
CA PHE A 151 -15.06 20.88 -5.42
C PHE A 151 -15.77 21.68 -4.33
N ALA A 152 -15.63 21.21 -3.09
CA ALA A 152 -15.94 21.99 -1.90
C ALA A 152 -14.95 23.15 -1.73
N ALA A 153 -15.19 24.03 -0.75
CA ALA A 153 -14.23 25.06 -0.39
C ALA A 153 -12.85 24.44 0.00
N PRO A 154 -11.73 25.10 -0.32
CA PRO A 154 -10.41 24.54 -0.08
C PRO A 154 -10.03 24.54 1.41
N PHE A 155 -9.46 23.42 1.87
CA PHE A 155 -8.86 23.28 3.20
C PHE A 155 -7.50 23.97 3.31
N ALA A 156 -6.82 24.15 2.18
CA ALA A 156 -5.55 24.86 2.09
C ALA A 156 -5.39 25.46 0.69
N THR A 157 -4.74 26.61 0.60
CA THR A 157 -4.48 27.35 -0.63
C THR A 157 -3.01 27.72 -0.72
N GLY A 158 -2.54 28.10 -1.91
CA GLY A 158 -1.16 28.53 -2.12
C GLY A 158 -0.14 27.40 -1.90
N ILE A 159 -0.56 26.15 -2.10
CA ILE A 159 0.34 25.01 -1.91
C ILE A 159 1.29 24.95 -3.10
N LYS A 160 2.59 24.98 -2.78
CA LYS A 160 3.64 24.87 -3.79
C LYS A 160 3.84 23.40 -4.17
N GLU A 161 3.80 23.13 -5.46
CA GLU A 161 4.33 21.90 -6.05
C GLU A 161 5.80 22.13 -6.37
N VAL A 162 6.68 21.33 -5.78
CA VAL A 162 8.14 21.54 -5.83
C VAL A 162 8.86 20.35 -6.44
N LEU A 163 9.97 20.65 -7.09
CA LEU A 163 10.89 19.63 -7.58
C LEU A 163 11.66 19.01 -6.41
N VAL A 164 11.76 17.68 -6.43
CA VAL A 164 12.63 16.91 -5.53
C VAL A 164 13.55 16.05 -6.38
N THR A 165 14.87 16.16 -6.17
CA THR A 165 15.88 15.43 -6.96
C THR A 165 16.68 14.45 -6.13
N ALA A 166 17.23 13.46 -6.82
CA ALA A 166 18.08 12.43 -6.25
C ALA A 166 19.40 13.00 -5.68
N PRO A 167 20.06 12.25 -4.76
CA PRO A 167 21.38 12.62 -4.25
C PRO A 167 22.38 12.82 -5.39
N GLY A 168 23.25 13.82 -5.27
CA GLY A 168 24.27 14.13 -6.29
C GLY A 168 23.75 14.82 -7.56
N SER A 169 22.44 15.07 -7.67
CA SER A 169 21.88 15.89 -8.75
C SER A 169 22.41 17.32 -8.67
N LYS A 170 22.58 17.98 -9.83
CA LYS A 170 22.88 19.41 -9.88
C LYS A 170 21.66 20.18 -9.38
N SER A 171 21.84 21.06 -8.41
CA SER A 171 20.75 21.93 -7.93
C SER A 171 20.33 22.90 -9.03
N PRO A 172 19.06 22.89 -9.47
CA PRO A 172 18.54 23.88 -10.39
C PRO A 172 18.33 25.23 -9.71
N ASP A 173 18.86 26.29 -10.33
CA ASP A 173 18.70 27.66 -9.83
C ASP A 173 17.36 28.29 -10.28
N GLN A 174 16.81 27.81 -11.41
CA GLN A 174 15.58 28.31 -12.03
C GLN A 174 14.79 27.19 -12.71
N LEU A 175 13.52 27.45 -13.01
CA LEU A 175 12.59 26.45 -13.54
C LEU A 175 13.05 25.88 -14.89
N GLU A 176 13.63 26.71 -15.75
CA GLU A 176 14.18 26.33 -17.07
C GLU A 176 15.29 25.27 -16.98
N ALA A 177 15.95 25.11 -15.83
CA ALA A 177 16.94 24.05 -15.62
C ALA A 177 16.31 22.64 -15.66
N MET A 178 14.98 22.54 -15.58
CA MET A 178 14.25 21.28 -15.79
C MET A 178 14.13 20.88 -17.27
N SER A 179 14.51 21.75 -18.22
CA SER A 179 14.48 21.46 -19.66
C SER A 179 15.29 20.19 -19.97
N GLY A 180 14.64 19.20 -20.58
CA GLY A 180 15.24 17.91 -20.91
C GLY A 180 15.49 16.96 -19.72
N GLN A 181 15.22 17.39 -18.49
CA GLN A 181 15.37 16.54 -17.29
C GLN A 181 14.27 15.48 -17.23
N GLU A 182 14.60 14.33 -16.64
CA GLU A 182 13.63 13.26 -16.38
C GLU A 182 12.95 13.48 -15.04
N VAL A 183 11.62 13.48 -15.04
CA VAL A 183 10.79 13.63 -13.84
C VAL A 183 9.72 12.55 -13.84
N MET A 184 9.64 11.77 -12.77
CA MET A 184 8.64 10.72 -12.62
C MET A 184 7.51 11.19 -11.71
N VAL A 185 6.27 11.08 -12.20
CA VAL A 185 5.04 11.37 -11.45
C VAL A 185 3.95 10.40 -11.87
N ARG A 186 2.92 10.23 -11.03
CA ARG A 186 1.73 9.48 -11.41
C ARG A 186 0.92 10.20 -12.49
N PRO A 187 0.45 9.50 -13.54
CA PRO A 187 -0.46 10.08 -14.52
C PRO A 187 -1.72 10.73 -13.91
N SER A 188 -2.29 10.15 -12.86
CA SER A 188 -3.50 10.67 -12.18
C SER A 188 -3.29 11.91 -11.31
N SER A 189 -2.04 12.31 -11.07
CA SER A 189 -1.69 13.43 -10.19
C SER A 189 -1.86 14.80 -10.87
N SER A 190 -2.09 15.86 -10.09
CA SER A 190 -2.04 17.23 -10.62
C SER A 190 -0.65 17.58 -11.15
N TYR A 191 0.40 16.98 -10.59
CA TYR A 191 1.77 17.18 -11.02
C TYR A 191 1.96 16.83 -12.49
N TYR A 192 1.32 15.76 -12.98
CA TYR A 192 1.38 15.37 -14.39
C TYR A 192 0.76 16.45 -15.29
N GLU A 193 -0.43 16.93 -14.94
CA GLU A 193 -1.14 18.01 -15.66
C GLU A 193 -0.31 19.31 -15.68
N HIS A 194 0.25 19.72 -14.53
CA HIS A 194 1.05 20.93 -14.44
C HIS A 194 2.41 20.80 -15.15
N LEU A 195 3.04 19.62 -15.15
CA LEU A 195 4.25 19.37 -15.94
C LEU A 195 3.97 19.39 -17.45
N GLN A 196 2.81 18.90 -17.89
CA GLN A 196 2.37 19.07 -19.28
C GLN A 196 2.16 20.55 -19.63
N ALA A 197 1.58 21.33 -18.72
CA ALA A 197 1.47 22.78 -18.90
C ALA A 197 2.84 23.46 -18.98
N LEU A 198 3.78 23.09 -18.10
CA LEU A 198 5.16 23.56 -18.14
C LEU A 198 5.84 23.24 -19.48
N ASN A 199 5.64 22.04 -20.01
CA ASN A 199 6.19 21.64 -21.31
C ASN A 199 5.65 22.48 -22.47
N ARG A 200 4.40 22.95 -22.41
CA ARG A 200 3.88 23.91 -23.40
C ARG A 200 4.62 25.25 -23.31
N THR A 201 4.81 25.77 -22.10
CA THR A 201 5.60 26.98 -21.86
C THR A 201 7.06 26.83 -22.31
N PHE A 202 7.67 25.65 -22.12
CA PHE A 202 9.03 25.38 -22.61
C PHE A 202 9.11 25.38 -24.13
N ALA A 203 8.12 24.80 -24.82
CA ALA A 203 8.06 24.82 -26.27
C ALA A 203 7.98 26.27 -26.83
N GLU A 204 7.17 27.13 -26.21
CA GLU A 204 7.09 28.56 -26.56
C GLU A 204 8.43 29.30 -26.40
N LYS A 205 9.26 28.87 -25.44
CA LYS A 205 10.61 29.40 -25.18
C LYS A 205 11.72 28.72 -25.98
N GLY A 206 11.41 27.75 -26.83
CA GLY A 206 12.40 26.96 -27.58
C GLY A 206 13.24 26.02 -26.70
N LEU A 207 12.76 25.68 -25.51
CA LEU A 207 13.40 24.75 -24.58
C LEU A 207 12.92 23.31 -24.83
N ALA A 208 13.75 22.33 -24.46
CA ALA A 208 13.36 20.93 -24.51
C ALA A 208 12.32 20.64 -23.42
N PRO A 209 11.31 19.80 -23.69
CA PRO A 209 10.34 19.43 -22.67
C PRO A 209 11.02 18.66 -21.53
N VAL A 210 10.47 18.78 -20.32
CA VAL A 210 10.69 17.83 -19.24
C VAL A 210 10.24 16.46 -19.72
N GLN A 211 11.09 15.45 -19.55
CA GLN A 211 10.79 14.07 -19.88
C GLN A 211 9.94 13.47 -18.75
N ILE A 212 8.62 13.58 -18.89
CA ILE A 212 7.68 13.06 -17.88
C ILE A 212 7.60 11.54 -18.00
N LYS A 213 8.10 10.81 -16.99
CA LYS A 213 7.96 9.36 -16.88
C LYS A 213 6.74 9.03 -16.03
N ALA A 214 5.91 8.12 -16.53
CA ALA A 214 4.76 7.64 -15.79
C ALA A 214 5.22 6.73 -14.64
N ALA A 215 4.88 7.11 -13.41
CA ALA A 215 4.92 6.20 -12.28
C ALA A 215 3.75 5.22 -12.34
N ASP A 216 3.91 4.06 -11.72
CA ASP A 216 2.82 3.12 -11.47
C ASP A 216 1.76 3.75 -10.54
N GLU A 217 0.47 3.59 -10.85
CA GLU A 217 -0.63 4.16 -10.07
C GLU A 217 -0.79 3.51 -8.68
N ASN A 218 -0.18 2.34 -8.45
CA ASN A 218 -0.13 1.69 -7.13
C ASN A 218 0.89 2.34 -6.18
N LEU A 219 1.72 3.29 -6.66
CA LEU A 219 2.66 4.04 -5.82
C LEU A 219 2.05 5.36 -5.35
N GLU A 220 2.29 5.74 -4.10
CA GLU A 220 1.93 7.06 -3.59
C GLU A 220 3.09 8.08 -3.72
N SER A 221 2.80 9.36 -3.48
CA SER A 221 3.82 10.42 -3.55
C SER A 221 4.95 10.19 -2.54
N GLU A 222 4.63 9.67 -1.36
CA GLU A 222 5.62 9.24 -0.38
C GLU A 222 6.57 8.14 -0.89
N ASP A 223 6.07 7.23 -1.72
CA ASP A 223 6.86 6.14 -2.28
C ASP A 223 7.82 6.66 -3.36
N LEU A 224 7.38 7.62 -4.19
CA LEU A 224 8.26 8.29 -5.15
C LEU A 224 9.36 9.11 -4.46
N LEU A 225 9.07 9.76 -3.33
CA LEU A 225 10.09 10.45 -2.53
C LEU A 225 11.14 9.48 -1.98
N GLU A 226 10.70 8.31 -1.52
CA GLU A 226 11.61 7.25 -1.09
C GLU A 226 12.53 6.82 -2.24
N MET A 227 11.98 6.60 -3.44
CA MET A 227 12.73 6.21 -4.64
C MET A 227 13.70 7.30 -5.12
N VAL A 228 13.33 8.57 -4.98
CA VAL A 228 14.22 9.71 -5.30
C VAL A 228 15.35 9.82 -4.29
N ASN A 229 15.05 9.72 -2.98
CA ASN A 229 16.07 9.69 -1.93
C ASN A 229 17.09 8.57 -2.13
N ALA A 230 16.59 7.43 -2.60
CA ALA A 230 17.36 6.26 -2.98
C ALA A 230 18.22 6.41 -4.25
N GLY A 231 18.01 7.46 -5.06
CA GLY A 231 18.70 7.66 -6.34
C GLY A 231 18.19 6.80 -7.50
N LEU A 232 17.09 6.07 -7.33
CA LEU A 232 16.48 5.23 -8.38
C LEU A 232 15.78 6.07 -9.42
N VAL A 233 15.04 7.07 -8.95
CA VAL A 233 14.31 8.04 -9.76
C VAL A 233 15.11 9.33 -9.70
N PRO A 234 15.49 9.92 -10.85
CA PRO A 234 16.33 11.12 -10.87
C PRO A 234 15.64 12.32 -10.24
N ALA A 235 14.33 12.47 -10.47
CA ALA A 235 13.52 13.51 -9.86
C ALA A 235 12.03 13.17 -9.83
N THR A 236 11.31 13.78 -8.90
CA THR A 236 9.84 13.78 -8.84
C THR A 236 9.33 15.18 -8.52
N VAL A 237 8.02 15.38 -8.66
CA VAL A 237 7.32 16.59 -8.21
C VAL A 237 6.27 16.18 -7.20
N VAL A 238 6.25 16.88 -6.07
CA VAL A 238 5.26 16.68 -5.01
C VAL A 238 4.87 18.01 -4.39
N ASP A 239 3.74 18.01 -3.68
CA ASP A 239 3.41 19.10 -2.79
C ASP A 239 4.48 19.31 -1.71
N LEU A 240 4.85 20.57 -1.46
CA LEU A 240 5.92 20.95 -0.54
C LEU A 240 5.70 20.42 0.88
N TYR A 241 4.45 20.38 1.36
CA TYR A 241 4.19 19.84 2.70
C TYR A 241 4.46 18.34 2.77
N ILE A 242 4.22 17.57 1.68
CA ILE A 242 4.56 16.15 1.62
C ILE A 242 6.09 16.03 1.64
N ALA A 243 6.80 16.74 0.76
CA ALA A 243 8.28 16.74 0.74
C ALA A 243 8.88 17.03 2.14
N ARG A 244 8.37 18.05 2.83
CA ARG A 244 8.82 18.40 4.20
C ARG A 244 8.47 17.34 5.24
N SER A 245 7.28 16.75 5.14
CA SER A 245 6.84 15.69 6.08
C SER A 245 7.75 14.48 6.04
N TRP A 246 8.19 14.12 4.83
CA TRP A 246 9.02 12.94 4.59
C TRP A 246 10.52 13.25 4.62
N GLY A 247 10.94 14.52 4.49
CA GLY A 247 12.33 14.95 4.54
C GLY A 247 13.08 14.67 5.85
N ALA A 248 12.37 14.48 6.96
CA ALA A 248 12.98 14.01 8.21
C ALA A 248 13.52 12.57 8.08
N LEU A 249 12.88 11.75 7.25
CA LEU A 249 13.21 10.34 7.01
C LEU A 249 14.14 10.18 5.80
N TYR A 250 13.82 10.89 4.73
CA TYR A 250 14.50 10.83 3.44
C TYR A 250 15.46 12.02 3.32
N ARG A 251 16.69 11.85 3.82
CA ARG A 251 17.66 12.95 4.01
C ARG A 251 18.65 13.13 2.87
N GLN A 252 18.73 12.18 1.94
CA GLN A 252 19.66 12.22 0.82
C GLN A 252 19.06 12.94 -0.40
N MET A 253 17.73 12.94 -0.54
CA MET A 253 17.05 13.73 -1.56
C MET A 253 17.21 15.24 -1.32
N GLN A 254 17.13 16.01 -2.40
CA GLN A 254 17.19 17.47 -2.36
C GLN A 254 15.82 18.05 -2.70
N VAL A 255 15.25 18.87 -1.81
CA VAL A 255 13.98 19.56 -2.02
C VAL A 255 14.25 20.99 -2.50
N HIS A 256 13.82 21.32 -3.72
CA HIS A 256 14.09 22.61 -4.33
C HIS A 256 12.90 23.55 -4.18
N GLU A 257 12.77 24.19 -3.02
CA GLU A 257 11.61 25.07 -2.72
C GLU A 257 11.52 26.32 -3.61
N ASN A 258 12.61 26.67 -4.30
CA ASN A 258 12.70 27.72 -5.31
C ASN A 258 12.16 27.29 -6.68
N ILE A 259 12.09 25.98 -6.96
CA ILE A 259 11.56 25.44 -8.21
C ILE A 259 10.11 25.04 -8.01
N VAL A 260 9.21 25.98 -8.33
CA VAL A 260 7.77 25.81 -8.16
C VAL A 260 7.13 25.58 -9.53
N ILE A 261 6.51 24.42 -9.72
CA ILE A 261 5.92 24.01 -11.00
C ILE A 261 4.59 24.74 -11.23
N ASN A 262 3.76 24.84 -10.18
CA ASN A 262 2.51 25.61 -10.19
C ASN A 262 2.68 26.90 -9.39
N ALA A 263 3.06 27.98 -10.08
CA ALA A 263 3.34 29.28 -9.45
C ALA A 263 2.08 29.98 -8.92
N GLN A 264 0.91 29.67 -9.46
CA GLN A 264 -0.38 30.19 -8.99
C GLN A 264 -0.76 29.61 -7.62
N GLY A 265 -0.16 28.48 -7.25
CA GLY A 265 -0.38 27.79 -5.99
C GLY A 265 -1.61 26.89 -6.06
N ALA A 266 -1.42 25.64 -5.65
CA ALA A 266 -2.49 24.65 -5.61
C ALA A 266 -3.47 24.92 -4.46
N GLU A 267 -4.73 24.61 -4.72
CA GLU A 267 -5.81 24.58 -3.72
C GLU A 267 -6.23 23.14 -3.49
N PHE A 268 -6.29 22.73 -2.22
CA PHE A 268 -6.71 21.39 -1.85
C PHE A 268 -8.12 21.39 -1.31
N ALA A 269 -8.96 20.59 -1.96
CA ALA A 269 -10.35 20.48 -1.61
C ALA A 269 -10.82 19.03 -1.70
N TRP A 270 -11.98 18.79 -1.10
CA TRP A 270 -12.73 17.57 -1.36
C TRP A 270 -13.48 17.71 -2.68
N ALA A 271 -13.37 16.67 -3.52
CA ALA A 271 -14.16 16.58 -4.73
C ALA A 271 -15.54 15.99 -4.40
N ILE A 272 -16.57 16.49 -5.07
CA ILE A 272 -17.97 16.04 -4.98
C ILE A 272 -18.54 15.89 -6.38
N ARG A 273 -19.64 15.13 -6.51
CA ARG A 273 -20.31 15.01 -7.81
C ARG A 273 -20.86 16.36 -8.26
N LYS A 274 -20.80 16.60 -9.58
CA LYS A 274 -21.46 17.76 -10.19
C LYS A 274 -22.93 17.83 -9.83
N GLY A 275 -23.42 19.04 -9.59
CA GLY A 275 -24.84 19.25 -9.27
C GLY A 275 -25.25 18.76 -7.87
N SER A 276 -24.34 18.89 -6.90
CA SER A 276 -24.63 18.64 -5.47
C SER A 276 -24.52 19.94 -4.63
N PRO A 277 -25.32 20.99 -4.94
CA PRO A 277 -25.16 22.30 -4.32
C PRO A 277 -25.37 22.31 -2.80
N GLN A 278 -26.29 21.50 -2.26
CA GLN A 278 -26.55 21.48 -0.80
C GLN A 278 -25.35 20.89 -0.05
N LEU A 279 -24.77 19.81 -0.59
CA LEU A 279 -23.54 19.24 -0.06
C LEU A 279 -22.38 20.24 -0.18
N GLN A 280 -22.25 20.91 -1.33
CA GLN A 280 -21.20 21.91 -1.54
C GLN A 280 -21.27 23.04 -0.51
N GLU A 281 -22.46 23.59 -0.25
CA GLU A 281 -22.69 24.62 0.75
C GLU A 281 -22.34 24.14 2.16
N ALA A 282 -22.83 22.96 2.56
CA ALA A 282 -22.55 22.39 3.88
C ALA A 282 -21.06 22.11 4.08
N LEU A 283 -20.37 21.57 3.08
CA LEU A 283 -18.92 21.37 3.12
C LEU A 283 -18.17 22.71 3.16
N GLY A 284 -18.65 23.73 2.46
CA GLY A 284 -18.11 25.09 2.55
C GLY A 284 -18.14 25.62 3.98
N ALA A 285 -19.28 25.49 4.67
CA ALA A 285 -19.42 25.89 6.07
C ALA A 285 -18.53 25.05 7.01
N PHE A 286 -18.42 23.75 6.78
CA PHE A 286 -17.51 22.87 7.52
C PHE A 286 -16.05 23.32 7.38
N VAL A 287 -15.59 23.57 6.14
CA VAL A 287 -14.22 23.98 5.82
C VAL A 287 -13.83 25.27 6.54
N GLN A 288 -14.72 26.26 6.65
CA GLN A 288 -14.41 27.52 7.35
C GLN A 288 -13.97 27.30 8.81
N THR A 289 -14.40 26.21 9.44
CA THR A 289 -14.07 25.89 10.84
C THR A 289 -12.98 24.82 10.99
N HIS A 290 -12.55 24.17 9.89
CA HIS A 290 -11.59 23.04 9.93
C HIS A 290 -10.38 23.20 9.00
N LYS A 291 -10.34 24.22 8.13
CA LYS A 291 -9.22 24.50 7.22
C LYS A 291 -7.92 24.86 7.96
N VAL A 292 -6.80 24.84 7.24
CA VAL A 292 -5.52 25.36 7.76
C VAL A 292 -5.70 26.81 8.21
N GLY A 293 -5.14 27.14 9.38
CA GLY A 293 -5.38 28.41 10.07
C GLY A 293 -6.38 28.31 11.23
N THR A 294 -7.23 27.28 11.25
CA THR A 294 -8.10 26.96 12.40
C THR A 294 -7.36 26.13 13.45
N THR A 295 -7.89 26.05 14.68
CA THR A 295 -7.33 25.18 15.74
C THR A 295 -7.27 23.72 15.28
N PHE A 296 -8.34 23.22 14.67
CA PHE A 296 -8.40 21.85 14.16
C PHE A 296 -7.38 21.62 13.04
N GLY A 297 -7.40 22.46 12.00
CA GLY A 297 -6.52 22.33 10.85
C GLY A 297 -5.03 22.43 11.22
N ASN A 298 -4.67 23.32 12.15
CA ASN A 298 -3.30 23.46 12.62
C ASN A 298 -2.84 22.26 13.48
N SER A 299 -3.73 21.69 14.29
CA SER A 299 -3.46 20.46 15.05
C SER A 299 -3.18 19.29 14.11
N LEU A 300 -4.04 19.11 13.09
CA LEU A 300 -3.89 18.04 12.11
C LEU A 300 -2.59 18.19 11.31
N ARG A 301 -2.27 19.41 10.86
CA ARG A 301 -1.00 19.73 10.21
C ARG A 301 0.18 19.35 11.11
N ASN A 302 0.18 19.72 12.38
CA ASN A 302 1.29 19.37 13.27
C ASN A 302 1.41 17.85 13.48
N LYS A 303 0.28 17.14 13.61
CA LYS A 303 0.26 15.69 13.84
C LYS A 303 0.82 14.89 12.67
N TYR A 304 0.44 15.23 11.43
CA TYR A 304 0.76 14.42 10.25
C TYR A 304 1.85 15.01 9.35
N VAL A 305 2.15 16.31 9.45
CA VAL A 305 3.17 16.98 8.62
C VAL A 305 4.51 17.13 9.35
N LYS A 306 4.55 17.14 10.69
CA LYS A 306 5.79 17.40 11.44
C LYS A 306 6.47 16.16 12.05
N ASN A 307 5.77 15.03 12.19
CA ASN A 307 6.27 13.86 12.92
C ASN A 307 6.15 12.56 12.09
N SER A 308 7.15 12.26 11.27
CA SER A 308 7.22 11.00 10.51
C SER A 308 8.25 10.04 11.14
N LYS A 309 7.94 8.72 11.11
CA LYS A 309 8.81 7.63 11.62
C LYS A 309 9.51 6.92 10.47
N ARG A 310 10.82 6.66 10.65
CA ARG A 310 11.79 6.17 9.66
C ARG A 310 11.43 4.80 9.07
N LEU A 311 11.58 4.67 7.75
CA LEU A 311 11.78 3.38 7.07
C LEU A 311 13.10 3.40 6.29
N PHE A 312 13.62 2.19 6.05
CA PHE A 312 14.99 1.89 5.65
C PHE A 312 15.30 2.24 4.18
N ASP A 313 16.59 2.31 3.86
CA ASP A 313 17.16 2.68 2.56
C ASP A 313 17.56 1.40 1.81
N ALA A 314 16.97 1.16 0.63
CA ALA A 314 17.06 -0.12 -0.09
C ALA A 314 18.02 -0.12 -1.29
N THR A 315 18.74 0.97 -1.47
CA THR A 315 19.45 1.28 -2.72
C THR A 315 20.83 1.85 -2.47
N SER A 316 21.34 1.67 -1.26
CA SER A 316 22.72 1.98 -0.96
C SER A 316 23.65 1.22 -1.93
N GLU A 317 24.84 1.73 -2.17
CA GLU A 317 25.83 1.03 -3.02
C GLU A 317 26.08 -0.41 -2.55
N ALA A 318 26.07 -0.63 -1.23
CA ALA A 318 26.19 -1.93 -0.60
C ALA A 318 25.01 -2.86 -0.96
N ASP A 319 23.78 -2.35 -0.94
CA ASP A 319 22.59 -3.13 -1.32
C ASP A 319 22.62 -3.50 -2.80
N MET A 320 23.04 -2.58 -3.66
CA MET A 320 23.18 -2.83 -5.10
C MET A 320 24.34 -3.78 -5.41
N GLU A 321 25.38 -3.83 -4.58
CA GLU A 321 26.42 -4.85 -4.66
C GLU A 321 25.90 -6.23 -4.26
N ASN A 322 25.17 -6.32 -3.14
CA ASN A 322 24.51 -7.56 -2.74
C ASN A 322 23.55 -8.08 -3.83
N PHE A 323 22.80 -7.17 -4.46
CA PHE A 323 21.98 -7.48 -5.64
C PHE A 323 22.81 -8.12 -6.75
N ARG A 324 23.89 -7.46 -7.20
CA ARG A 324 24.75 -7.97 -8.29
C ARG A 324 25.34 -9.34 -7.99
N ASN A 325 25.72 -9.57 -6.73
CA ASN A 325 26.33 -10.82 -6.30
C ASN A 325 25.32 -11.98 -6.25
N MET A 326 24.02 -11.70 -6.08
CA MET A 326 23.00 -12.74 -5.90
C MET A 326 22.01 -12.88 -7.06
N VAL A 327 21.94 -11.91 -7.98
CA VAL A 327 20.93 -11.88 -9.06
C VAL A 327 20.94 -13.16 -9.90
N GLY A 328 22.11 -13.74 -10.18
CA GLY A 328 22.20 -15.00 -10.94
C GLY A 328 21.56 -16.20 -10.22
N LEU A 329 21.62 -16.25 -8.89
CA LEU A 329 20.93 -17.29 -8.10
C LEU A 329 19.42 -17.10 -8.16
N PHE A 330 18.95 -15.86 -8.05
CA PHE A 330 17.54 -15.55 -8.22
C PHE A 330 17.04 -15.88 -9.62
N GLN A 331 17.77 -15.53 -10.68
CA GLN A 331 17.41 -15.87 -12.06
C GLN A 331 17.28 -17.38 -12.27
N LYS A 332 18.24 -18.16 -11.76
CA LYS A 332 18.23 -19.63 -11.83
C LYS A 332 16.95 -20.22 -11.21
N HIS A 333 16.61 -19.81 -9.99
CA HIS A 333 15.45 -20.36 -9.28
C HIS A 333 14.13 -19.77 -9.76
N ALA A 334 14.10 -18.49 -10.11
CA ALA A 334 12.97 -17.84 -10.75
C ALA A 334 12.55 -18.56 -12.04
N GLY A 335 13.51 -18.90 -12.91
CA GLY A 335 13.23 -19.67 -14.13
C GLY A 335 12.75 -21.09 -13.84
N THR A 336 13.24 -21.74 -12.78
CA THR A 336 12.81 -23.09 -12.39
C THR A 336 11.38 -23.12 -11.85
N TYR A 337 11.00 -22.08 -11.10
CA TYR A 337 9.72 -22.00 -10.39
C TYR A 337 8.77 -20.95 -10.98
N ASP A 338 9.04 -20.48 -12.20
CA ASP A 338 8.20 -19.58 -12.99
C ASP A 338 7.79 -18.29 -12.23
N PHE A 339 8.78 -17.55 -11.74
CA PHE A 339 8.59 -16.23 -11.15
C PHE A 339 9.42 -15.18 -11.90
N ASP A 340 9.04 -13.91 -11.77
CA ASP A 340 9.92 -12.79 -12.12
C ASP A 340 11.08 -12.75 -11.11
N TYR A 341 12.33 -12.81 -11.60
CA TYR A 341 13.50 -12.85 -10.71
C TYR A 341 13.65 -11.56 -9.91
N LEU A 342 13.25 -10.40 -10.44
CA LEU A 342 13.35 -9.12 -9.73
C LEU A 342 12.36 -9.07 -8.55
N MET A 343 11.20 -9.71 -8.68
CA MET A 343 10.24 -9.87 -7.59
C MET A 343 10.81 -10.74 -6.45
N LEU A 344 11.52 -11.82 -6.78
CA LEU A 344 12.14 -12.68 -5.77
C LEU A 344 13.33 -11.99 -5.07
N VAL A 345 14.14 -11.26 -5.82
CA VAL A 345 15.21 -10.43 -5.25
C VAL A 345 14.60 -9.41 -4.29
N ALA A 346 13.55 -8.69 -4.70
CA ALA A 346 12.83 -7.73 -3.87
C ALA A 346 12.31 -8.35 -2.56
N GLN A 347 11.78 -9.56 -2.63
CA GLN A 347 11.42 -10.32 -1.43
C GLN A 347 12.64 -10.62 -0.55
N GLY A 348 13.72 -11.16 -1.11
CA GLY A 348 14.95 -11.44 -0.36
C GLY A 348 15.57 -10.19 0.29
N PHE A 349 15.42 -9.04 -0.37
CA PHE A 349 15.82 -7.75 0.18
C PHE A 349 14.94 -7.33 1.37
N GLN A 350 13.62 -7.43 1.24
CA GLN A 350 12.69 -7.15 2.34
C GLN A 350 12.93 -8.09 3.54
N GLU A 351 13.30 -9.34 3.30
CA GLU A 351 13.53 -10.34 4.34
C GLU A 351 14.86 -10.13 5.10
N SER A 352 15.94 -9.84 4.39
CA SER A 352 17.28 -9.87 5.01
C SER A 352 18.27 -8.85 4.47
N GLN A 353 17.83 -7.95 3.58
CA GLN A 353 18.72 -7.12 2.76
C GLN A 353 19.72 -7.96 1.98
N LEU A 354 19.26 -9.11 1.45
CA LEU A 354 20.06 -10.08 0.70
C LEU A 354 21.24 -10.65 1.51
N ASN A 355 21.10 -10.76 2.83
CA ASN A 355 22.16 -11.20 3.72
C ASN A 355 22.01 -12.68 4.11
N GLN A 356 22.83 -13.56 3.55
CA GLN A 356 22.83 -14.99 3.89
C GLN A 356 23.21 -15.29 5.37
N LYS A 357 23.89 -14.36 6.05
CA LYS A 357 24.24 -14.51 7.47
C LYS A 357 23.10 -14.07 8.40
N ALA A 358 22.02 -13.50 7.89
CA ALA A 358 20.90 -13.05 8.70
C ALA A 358 20.26 -14.21 9.49
N ARG A 359 19.92 -13.93 10.76
CA ARG A 359 19.25 -14.85 11.68
C ARG A 359 18.19 -14.08 12.45
N SER A 360 16.95 -14.55 12.46
CA SER A 360 15.88 -13.94 13.24
C SER A 360 15.78 -14.54 14.63
N SER A 361 15.23 -13.76 15.58
CA SER A 361 14.88 -14.25 16.92
C SER A 361 13.88 -15.40 16.92
N ARG A 362 13.16 -15.60 15.80
CA ARG A 362 12.17 -16.66 15.58
C ARG A 362 12.75 -17.88 14.85
N GLY A 363 14.07 -17.92 14.62
CA GLY A 363 14.78 -19.06 14.03
C GLY A 363 14.75 -19.13 12.50
N ALA A 364 14.33 -18.05 11.82
CA ALA A 364 14.48 -17.92 10.37
C ALA A 364 15.93 -17.60 10.00
N VAL A 365 16.40 -18.08 8.84
CA VAL A 365 17.80 -17.94 8.42
C VAL A 365 17.94 -17.53 6.95
N GLY A 366 19.03 -16.82 6.67
CA GLY A 366 19.51 -16.56 5.31
C GLY A 366 18.69 -15.55 4.51
N VAL A 367 18.95 -15.52 3.21
CA VAL A 367 18.45 -14.49 2.27
C VAL A 367 16.93 -14.35 2.30
N MET A 368 16.19 -15.46 2.26
CA MET A 368 14.73 -15.50 2.21
C MET A 368 14.08 -15.63 3.58
N GLN A 369 14.85 -15.55 4.68
CA GLN A 369 14.39 -15.75 6.06
C GLN A 369 13.44 -16.94 6.21
N MET A 370 13.92 -18.12 5.79
CA MET A 370 13.15 -19.36 5.92
C MET A 370 13.58 -20.12 7.18
N LYS A 371 12.64 -20.76 7.88
CA LYS A 371 12.98 -21.68 8.99
C LYS A 371 13.58 -22.97 8.44
N PRO A 372 14.68 -23.50 9.01
CA PRO A 372 15.25 -24.77 8.58
C PRO A 372 14.26 -25.95 8.61
N SER A 373 13.33 -25.97 9.57
CA SER A 373 12.28 -26.98 9.65
C SER A 373 11.29 -26.90 8.49
N THR A 374 10.86 -25.69 8.09
CA THR A 374 9.99 -25.49 6.93
C THR A 374 10.69 -25.90 5.63
N ALA A 375 11.97 -25.60 5.48
CA ALA A 375 12.73 -26.00 4.29
C ALA A 375 12.94 -27.52 4.21
N ALA A 376 13.14 -28.18 5.35
CA ALA A 376 13.34 -29.62 5.44
C ALA A 376 12.02 -30.44 5.37
N ASP A 377 10.86 -29.79 5.46
CA ASP A 377 9.56 -30.44 5.30
C ASP A 377 9.48 -31.17 3.96
N ARG A 378 8.69 -32.25 3.89
CA ARG A 378 8.61 -33.13 2.72
C ARG A 378 8.14 -32.40 1.44
N SER A 379 7.38 -31.31 1.59
CA SER A 379 6.90 -30.49 0.46
C SER A 379 8.01 -29.65 -0.18
N VAL A 380 8.98 -29.15 0.60
CA VAL A 380 10.12 -28.35 0.10
C VAL A 380 11.36 -29.22 -0.09
N ALA A 381 11.67 -30.06 0.89
CA ALA A 381 12.73 -31.07 0.89
C ALA A 381 14.15 -30.54 0.63
N ILE A 382 14.48 -29.33 1.11
CA ILE A 382 15.79 -28.70 0.95
C ILE A 382 16.42 -28.46 2.33
N ARG A 383 17.63 -28.98 2.54
CA ARG A 383 18.38 -28.88 3.81
C ARG A 383 19.66 -28.07 3.66
N GLY A 384 20.16 -27.52 4.77
CA GLY A 384 21.39 -26.73 4.80
C GLY A 384 21.23 -25.29 4.29
N ILE A 385 20.02 -24.74 4.37
CA ILE A 385 19.67 -23.38 3.92
C ILE A 385 20.36 -22.28 4.74
N ASP A 386 20.91 -22.60 5.91
CA ASP A 386 21.67 -21.70 6.76
C ASP A 386 23.11 -21.48 6.24
N LYS A 387 23.62 -22.42 5.43
CA LYS A 387 25.01 -22.47 4.95
C LYS A 387 25.18 -22.09 3.48
N SER A 388 24.11 -22.01 2.71
CA SER A 388 24.15 -21.76 1.26
C SER A 388 23.04 -20.81 0.83
N ALA A 389 23.42 -19.69 0.22
CA ALA A 389 22.47 -18.74 -0.37
C ALA A 389 21.67 -19.38 -1.51
N ASP A 390 22.32 -20.18 -2.38
CA ASP A 390 21.66 -20.91 -3.47
C ASP A 390 20.53 -21.80 -2.93
N LYS A 391 20.80 -22.62 -1.91
CA LYS A 391 19.78 -23.48 -1.29
C LYS A 391 18.71 -22.69 -0.54
N ASN A 392 19.08 -21.57 0.08
CA ASN A 392 18.13 -20.72 0.80
C ASN A 392 17.12 -20.07 -0.16
N ILE A 393 17.63 -19.52 -1.27
CA ILE A 393 16.83 -18.92 -2.34
C ILE A 393 15.96 -19.99 -3.01
N GLU A 394 16.53 -21.16 -3.32
CA GLU A 394 15.77 -22.30 -3.86
C GLU A 394 14.61 -22.69 -2.95
N ALA A 395 14.87 -22.87 -1.66
CA ALA A 395 13.87 -23.30 -0.69
C ALA A 395 12.74 -22.26 -0.53
N GLY A 396 13.10 -20.98 -0.42
CA GLY A 396 12.13 -19.88 -0.37
C GLY A 396 11.28 -19.80 -1.64
N THR A 397 11.92 -19.91 -2.81
CA THR A 397 11.23 -19.85 -4.11
C THR A 397 10.32 -21.05 -4.35
N LYS A 398 10.79 -22.25 -4.00
CA LYS A 398 9.97 -23.47 -4.06
C LYS A 398 8.77 -23.36 -3.13
N TYR A 399 8.95 -22.83 -1.92
CA TYR A 399 7.85 -22.62 -0.99
C TYR A 399 6.84 -21.59 -1.51
N MET A 400 7.30 -20.49 -2.10
CA MET A 400 6.45 -19.54 -2.83
C MET A 400 5.63 -20.25 -3.91
N ARG A 401 6.25 -21.08 -4.76
CA ARG A 401 5.53 -21.84 -5.80
C ARG A 401 4.47 -22.77 -5.21
N LEU A 402 4.79 -23.49 -4.12
CA LEU A 402 3.82 -24.34 -3.43
C LEU A 402 2.61 -23.56 -2.91
N LEU A 403 2.83 -22.37 -2.35
CA LEU A 403 1.75 -21.48 -1.91
C LEU A 403 0.90 -21.02 -3.11
N ALA A 404 1.55 -20.57 -4.18
CA ALA A 404 0.88 -20.08 -5.37
C ALA A 404 0.03 -21.16 -6.06
N ASP A 405 0.55 -22.38 -6.19
CA ASP A 405 -0.18 -23.47 -6.84
C ASP A 405 -1.33 -23.99 -5.97
N LYS A 406 -1.17 -23.99 -4.64
CA LYS A 406 -2.21 -24.50 -3.74
C LYS A 406 -3.35 -23.51 -3.49
N TYR A 407 -3.05 -22.23 -3.30
CA TYR A 407 -4.03 -21.23 -2.84
C TYR A 407 -4.47 -20.24 -3.91
N LEU A 408 -3.75 -20.17 -5.04
CA LEU A 408 -3.93 -19.15 -6.08
C LEU A 408 -4.04 -19.80 -7.47
N ASN A 409 -4.77 -20.91 -7.55
CA ASN A 409 -5.15 -21.57 -8.79
C ASN A 409 -6.50 -21.02 -9.31
N ASP A 410 -6.52 -19.72 -9.58
CA ASP A 410 -7.66 -19.01 -10.17
C ASP A 410 -7.20 -18.41 -11.50
N SER A 411 -7.88 -18.73 -12.60
CA SER A 411 -7.50 -18.27 -13.95
C SER A 411 -7.70 -16.77 -14.15
N GLN A 412 -8.43 -16.09 -13.25
CA GLN A 412 -8.61 -14.64 -13.29
C GLN A 412 -7.43 -13.88 -12.64
N LEU A 413 -6.55 -14.57 -11.92
CA LEU A 413 -5.36 -13.95 -11.35
C LEU A 413 -4.32 -13.67 -12.44
N THR A 414 -3.93 -12.40 -12.56
CA THR A 414 -2.76 -12.04 -13.37
C THR A 414 -1.47 -12.54 -12.70
N PRO A 415 -0.36 -12.74 -13.46
CA PRO A 415 0.92 -13.15 -12.88
C PRO A 415 1.41 -12.23 -11.76
N LEU A 416 1.19 -10.91 -11.91
CA LEU A 416 1.51 -9.92 -10.89
C LEU A 416 0.69 -10.16 -9.61
N ASN A 417 -0.64 -10.19 -9.71
CA ASN A 417 -1.50 -10.34 -8.52
C ASN A 417 -1.30 -11.69 -7.84
N LYS A 418 -1.07 -12.76 -8.61
CA LYS A 418 -0.70 -14.07 -8.07
C LYS A 418 0.58 -13.98 -7.24
N THR A 419 1.61 -13.29 -7.74
CA THR A 419 2.88 -13.11 -7.01
C THR A 419 2.69 -12.27 -5.74
N LEU A 420 1.99 -11.13 -5.81
CA LEU A 420 1.71 -10.26 -4.66
C LEU A 420 0.92 -10.98 -3.56
N MET A 421 -0.10 -11.74 -3.92
CA MET A 421 -0.85 -12.56 -2.97
C MET A 421 -0.01 -13.69 -2.38
N THR A 422 0.95 -14.23 -3.15
CA THR A 422 1.89 -15.23 -2.65
C THR A 422 2.83 -14.62 -1.60
N PHE A 423 3.31 -13.38 -1.79
CA PHE A 423 4.05 -12.65 -0.76
C PHE A 423 3.22 -12.47 0.52
N ALA A 424 1.95 -12.11 0.38
CA ALA A 424 1.04 -11.98 1.52
C ALA A 424 0.90 -13.32 2.28
N ALA A 425 0.75 -14.44 1.56
CA ALA A 425 0.71 -15.77 2.17
C ALA A 425 2.04 -16.20 2.80
N TYR A 426 3.17 -15.80 2.23
CA TYR A 426 4.50 -16.07 2.78
C TYR A 426 4.68 -15.37 4.14
N ASN A 427 4.26 -14.11 4.23
CA ASN A 427 4.37 -13.29 5.44
C ASN A 427 3.30 -13.62 6.50
N ALA A 428 2.03 -13.62 6.12
CA ALA A 428 0.90 -13.78 7.05
C ALA A 428 0.47 -15.24 7.25
N GLY A 429 0.96 -16.16 6.42
CA GLY A 429 0.50 -17.53 6.35
C GLY A 429 -0.69 -17.72 5.38
N PRO A 430 -0.79 -18.88 4.71
CA PRO A 430 -1.79 -19.11 3.67
C PRO A 430 -3.25 -19.18 4.16
N GLY A 431 -3.49 -19.59 5.41
CA GLY A 431 -4.85 -19.56 5.97
C GLY A 431 -5.41 -18.13 6.04
N ASN A 432 -4.56 -17.16 6.37
CA ASN A 432 -4.93 -15.76 6.36
C ASN A 432 -5.18 -15.24 4.94
N LEU A 433 -4.39 -15.66 3.94
CA LEU A 433 -4.65 -15.29 2.53
C LEU A 433 -6.07 -15.66 2.09
N MET A 434 -6.55 -16.85 2.46
CA MET A 434 -7.93 -17.26 2.16
C MET A 434 -8.96 -16.34 2.84
N LYS A 435 -8.71 -15.93 4.09
CA LYS A 435 -9.55 -14.93 4.78
C LYS A 435 -9.52 -13.58 4.05
N PHE A 436 -8.37 -13.15 3.54
CA PHE A 436 -8.24 -11.87 2.83
C PHE A 436 -9.08 -11.86 1.55
N ARG A 437 -8.91 -12.88 0.69
CA ARG A 437 -9.66 -12.99 -0.57
C ARG A 437 -11.16 -13.11 -0.30
N ARG A 438 -11.55 -13.93 0.69
CA ARG A 438 -12.96 -14.08 1.09
C ARG A 438 -13.55 -12.75 1.58
N LEU A 439 -12.84 -12.03 2.44
CA LEU A 439 -13.31 -10.74 2.96
C LEU A 439 -13.38 -9.68 1.86
N ALA A 440 -12.44 -9.65 0.92
CA ALA A 440 -12.50 -8.77 -0.24
C ALA A 440 -13.77 -9.03 -1.06
N GLN A 441 -14.01 -10.30 -1.42
CA GLN A 441 -15.20 -10.71 -2.17
C GLN A 441 -16.51 -10.31 -1.46
N GLU A 442 -16.63 -10.65 -0.17
CA GLU A 442 -17.83 -10.34 0.62
C GLU A 442 -18.01 -8.82 0.83
N SER A 443 -16.93 -8.04 0.75
CA SER A 443 -16.96 -6.57 0.80
C SER A 443 -17.19 -5.93 -0.57
N GLY A 444 -17.46 -6.72 -1.62
CA GLY A 444 -17.65 -6.22 -2.99
C GLY A 444 -16.38 -5.72 -3.67
N LEU A 445 -15.21 -6.06 -3.14
CA LEU A 445 -13.90 -5.81 -3.74
C LEU A 445 -13.48 -7.01 -4.60
N ASP A 446 -12.54 -6.80 -5.52
CA ASP A 446 -12.04 -7.86 -6.39
C ASP A 446 -11.09 -8.80 -5.63
N PRO A 447 -11.42 -10.09 -5.42
CA PRO A 447 -10.58 -11.03 -4.68
C PRO A 447 -9.34 -11.50 -5.47
N ASN A 448 -9.16 -11.01 -6.70
CA ASN A 448 -8.08 -11.35 -7.63
C ASN A 448 -7.15 -10.17 -7.94
N ILE A 449 -7.38 -9.01 -7.30
CA ILE A 449 -6.49 -7.85 -7.36
C ILE A 449 -5.93 -7.59 -5.95
N TRP A 450 -4.62 -7.38 -5.83
CA TRP A 450 -4.01 -7.07 -4.53
C TRP A 450 -4.28 -5.62 -4.11
N PHE A 451 -3.65 -4.67 -4.80
CA PHE A 451 -3.71 -3.25 -4.45
C PHE A 451 -5.13 -2.71 -4.58
N GLY A 452 -5.55 -1.91 -3.60
CA GLY A 452 -6.90 -1.34 -3.58
C GLY A 452 -8.04 -2.33 -3.34
N ASN A 453 -7.74 -3.62 -3.14
CA ASN A 453 -8.75 -4.68 -3.02
C ASN A 453 -8.39 -5.65 -1.89
N VAL A 454 -7.72 -6.77 -2.17
CA VAL A 454 -7.32 -7.77 -1.16
C VAL A 454 -6.40 -7.17 -0.08
N GLU A 455 -5.62 -6.13 -0.43
CA GLU A 455 -4.82 -5.35 0.51
C GLU A 455 -5.65 -4.76 1.67
N HIS A 456 -6.85 -4.24 1.38
CA HIS A 456 -7.73 -3.68 2.42
C HIS A 456 -8.26 -4.76 3.36
N ALA A 457 -8.55 -5.94 2.81
CA ALA A 457 -8.94 -7.09 3.61
C ALA A 457 -7.79 -7.59 4.48
N ALA A 458 -6.57 -7.65 3.95
CA ALA A 458 -5.38 -8.02 4.71
C ALA A 458 -5.14 -7.06 5.90
N ALA A 459 -5.22 -5.74 5.67
CA ALA A 459 -5.09 -4.72 6.71
C ALA A 459 -6.09 -4.91 7.87
N ARG A 460 -7.31 -5.38 7.56
CA ARG A 460 -8.36 -5.64 8.55
C ARG A 460 -8.12 -6.93 9.33
N VAL A 461 -7.73 -8.00 8.65
CA VAL A 461 -7.59 -9.34 9.27
C VAL A 461 -6.32 -9.43 10.11
N VAL A 462 -5.16 -9.00 9.59
CA VAL A 462 -3.85 -9.17 10.28
C VAL A 462 -3.19 -7.85 10.70
N GLY A 463 -3.63 -6.73 10.15
CA GLY A 463 -3.02 -5.42 10.38
C GLY A 463 -2.07 -5.00 9.27
N ARG A 464 -1.35 -3.91 9.52
CA ARG A 464 -0.52 -3.26 8.50
C ARG A 464 0.74 -4.02 8.11
N GLU A 465 1.26 -4.88 8.98
CA GLU A 465 2.56 -5.54 8.75
C GLU A 465 2.63 -6.25 7.39
N THR A 466 1.60 -7.03 7.04
CA THR A 466 1.56 -7.74 5.75
C THR A 466 1.35 -6.80 4.57
N VAL A 467 0.56 -5.74 4.74
CA VAL A 467 0.33 -4.73 3.70
C VAL A 467 1.62 -3.97 3.41
N ASP A 468 2.27 -3.48 4.45
CA ASP A 468 3.55 -2.78 4.35
C ASP A 468 4.63 -3.75 3.79
N TYR A 469 4.62 -5.04 4.14
CA TYR A 469 5.52 -6.05 3.59
C TYR A 469 5.37 -6.20 2.06
N VAL A 470 4.13 -6.42 1.57
CA VAL A 470 3.90 -6.57 0.12
C VAL A 470 4.16 -5.26 -0.63
N GLY A 471 3.74 -4.13 -0.07
CA GLY A 471 3.99 -2.81 -0.64
C GLY A 471 5.49 -2.50 -0.74
N ASN A 472 6.28 -2.82 0.28
CA ASN A 472 7.74 -2.64 0.24
C ASN A 472 8.40 -3.54 -0.81
N ILE A 473 8.01 -4.82 -0.91
CA ILE A 473 8.53 -5.70 -1.96
C ILE A 473 8.18 -5.15 -3.34
N TYR A 474 6.95 -4.69 -3.56
CA TYR A 474 6.57 -4.09 -4.84
C TYR A 474 7.42 -2.85 -5.17
N LYS A 475 7.68 -1.99 -4.17
CA LYS A 475 8.58 -0.85 -4.33
C LYS A 475 10.00 -1.27 -4.72
N TYR A 476 10.57 -2.25 -4.04
CA TYR A 476 11.90 -2.79 -4.37
C TYR A 476 11.91 -3.44 -5.76
N TYR A 477 10.83 -4.10 -6.16
CA TYR A 477 10.68 -4.62 -7.51
C TYR A 477 10.72 -3.51 -8.56
N VAL A 478 9.92 -2.45 -8.39
CA VAL A 478 9.93 -1.29 -9.29
C VAL A 478 11.33 -0.66 -9.31
N ALA A 479 11.97 -0.50 -8.16
CA ALA A 479 13.33 -0.01 -8.03
C ALA A 479 14.33 -0.82 -8.85
N TYR A 480 14.35 -2.14 -8.67
CA TYR A 480 15.27 -3.01 -9.39
C TYR A 480 14.98 -3.04 -10.90
N LYS A 481 13.71 -2.98 -11.30
CA LYS A 481 13.31 -2.88 -12.70
C LYS A 481 13.84 -1.61 -13.34
N LEU A 482 13.67 -0.45 -12.69
CA LEU A 482 14.23 0.82 -13.17
C LEU A 482 15.76 0.78 -13.23
N ALA A 483 16.42 0.15 -12.26
CA ALA A 483 17.88 0.00 -12.27
C ALA A 483 18.38 -0.90 -13.41
N GLU A 484 17.68 -1.99 -13.72
CA GLU A 484 17.98 -2.87 -14.85
C GLU A 484 17.72 -2.18 -16.19
N ASP A 485 16.62 -1.44 -16.32
CA ASP A 485 16.31 -0.69 -17.55
C ASP A 485 17.37 0.37 -17.86
N LYS A 486 17.93 1.04 -16.84
CA LYS A 486 19.07 1.96 -17.00
C LYS A 486 20.37 1.26 -17.44
N ARG A 487 20.55 -0.01 -17.07
CA ARG A 487 21.77 -0.79 -17.39
C ARG A 487 21.70 -1.46 -18.75
N ARG A 488 20.50 -1.71 -19.28
CA ARG A 488 20.35 -2.19 -20.66
C ARG A 488 20.89 -1.08 -21.58
N PRO A 489 21.94 -1.35 -22.38
CA PRO A 489 22.40 -0.35 -23.34
C PRO A 489 21.21 0.05 -24.23
N GLN A 490 21.11 1.33 -24.58
CA GLN A 490 20.16 1.83 -25.58
C GLN A 490 20.47 1.21 -26.95
N GLN A 491 20.18 -0.08 -27.12
CA GLN A 491 20.17 -0.76 -28.41
C GLN A 491 18.77 -0.59 -28.98
N THR A 492 18.49 0.60 -29.53
CA THR A 492 17.72 0.85 -30.76
C THR A 492 17.39 2.34 -30.86
N ALA A 493 18.31 3.08 -31.48
CA ALA A 493 18.03 4.24 -32.31
C ALA A 493 19.18 4.33 -33.33
N GLN A 494 19.12 3.47 -34.34
CA GLN A 494 19.81 3.64 -35.62
C GLN A 494 18.76 3.54 -36.71
#